data_AF-A0A536EPQ4-F1
#
_entry.id   AF-A0A536EPQ4-F1
#
_cell.length_a   1.000
_cell.length_b   1.000
_cell.length_c   1.000
_cell.angle_alpha   90.00
_cell.angle_beta   90.00
_cell.angle_gamma   90.00
#
_symmetry.space_group_name_H-M   'P 1'
#
loop_
_entity.id
_entity.type
_entity.pdbx_description
1 polymer ?
#
loop_
_entity_poly.entity_id
_entity_poly.type
_entity_poly.pdbx_seq_one_letter_code
_entity_poly.pdbx_strand_id
1 'polypeptide(L)'
;MALTLGIETSCDETSVAVVEDGRRILANVIHSQVDLHREFGGVVPELAARDHLERLPHLLDQALEKAAVQPADLDLVAVTRGPGLVGCLLVGVGVAEGLATAWSKPVTGVNHLWGHIYAAMLARPDLEPPLLGLVVSGAHSDLVRMAEHGRFEVIGRTRDDAAGEAFDKAARMLGLGFPGGPALDRLARSGNPKRQRLPQPSLAGLEYSFSGLKTALLYRLRGLGESV
;
A
#
# COMPACT_ATOMS: atom_id res chain seq x y z
N MET A 1 27.65 -9.52 -1.35
CA MET A 1 26.69 -8.51 -1.80
C MET A 1 25.67 -9.27 -2.61
N ALA A 2 24.43 -9.28 -2.16
CA ALA A 2 23.31 -9.90 -2.84
C ALA A 2 22.37 -8.81 -3.37
N LEU A 3 22.06 -8.84 -4.66
CA LEU A 3 21.20 -7.87 -5.33
C LEU A 3 19.82 -8.47 -5.61
N THR A 4 18.79 -7.83 -5.06
CA THR A 4 17.39 -8.24 -5.27
C THR A 4 16.65 -7.19 -6.09
N LEU A 5 16.03 -7.63 -7.20
CA LEU A 5 15.06 -6.84 -7.95
C LEU A 5 13.67 -7.05 -7.33
N GLY A 6 13.02 -5.98 -6.87
CA GLY A 6 11.64 -5.99 -6.34
C GLY A 6 10.64 -5.44 -7.36
N ILE A 7 9.49 -6.10 -7.51
CA ILE A 7 8.37 -5.67 -8.36
C ILE A 7 7.08 -5.60 -7.51
N GLU A 8 6.39 -4.46 -7.57
CA GLU A 8 5.14 -4.21 -6.83
C GLU A 8 4.07 -3.69 -7.80
N THR A 9 2.96 -4.42 -7.89
CA THR A 9 1.79 -4.14 -8.76
C THR A 9 0.49 -4.61 -8.09
N SER A 10 0.35 -4.47 -6.77
CA SER A 10 -0.79 -5.00 -6.03
C SER A 10 -2.08 -4.18 -6.20
N CYS A 11 -1.99 -2.90 -6.54
CA CYS A 11 -3.13 -1.99 -6.62
C CYS A 11 -3.00 -0.97 -7.77
N ASP A 12 -2.62 0.28 -7.47
CA ASP A 12 -2.61 1.41 -8.42
C ASP A 12 -1.25 2.12 -8.49
N GLU A 13 -0.21 1.54 -7.90
CA GLU A 13 1.19 1.89 -8.15
C GLU A 13 1.93 0.76 -8.85
N THR A 14 2.64 1.11 -9.92
CA THR A 14 3.67 0.24 -10.50
C THR A 14 4.99 0.66 -9.88
N SER A 15 5.70 -0.26 -9.22
CA SER A 15 7.00 0.05 -8.63
C SER A 15 8.02 -1.05 -8.91
N VAL A 16 9.25 -0.60 -9.18
CA VAL A 16 10.42 -1.46 -9.35
C VAL A 16 11.58 -0.89 -8.53
N ALA A 17 12.24 -1.75 -7.76
CA ALA A 17 13.38 -1.38 -6.94
C ALA A 17 14.54 -2.38 -7.06
N VAL A 18 15.77 -1.92 -6.86
CA VAL A 18 16.94 -2.78 -6.70
C VAL A 18 17.51 -2.53 -5.31
N VAL A 19 17.61 -3.59 -4.51
CA VAL A 19 18.05 -3.54 -3.11
C VAL A 19 19.28 -4.42 -2.92
N GLU A 20 20.33 -3.84 -2.36
CA GLU A 20 21.57 -4.50 -1.96
C GLU A 20 21.50 -4.94 -0.50
N ASP A 21 21.80 -6.23 -0.27
CA ASP A 21 21.91 -6.87 1.04
C ASP A 21 20.69 -6.62 1.96
N GLY A 22 19.50 -6.45 1.35
CA GLY A 22 18.24 -6.22 2.04
C GLY A 22 18.14 -4.90 2.82
N ARG A 23 19.10 -3.98 2.65
CA ARG A 23 19.18 -2.72 3.43
C ARG A 23 19.38 -1.48 2.60
N ARG A 24 20.18 -1.57 1.53
CA ARG A 24 20.55 -0.40 0.75
C ARG A 24 19.76 -0.37 -0.55
N ILE A 25 18.96 0.67 -0.72
CA ILE A 25 18.19 0.91 -1.94
C ILE A 25 19.14 1.52 -2.98
N LEU A 26 19.40 0.79 -4.07
CA LEU A 26 20.19 1.28 -5.21
C LEU A 26 19.30 2.01 -6.23
N ALA A 27 18.07 1.52 -6.41
CA ALA A 27 17.04 2.19 -7.19
C ALA A 27 15.66 1.94 -6.58
N ASN A 28 14.77 2.93 -6.69
CA ASN A 28 13.36 2.81 -6.37
C ASN A 28 12.59 3.73 -7.33
N VAL A 29 11.84 3.15 -8.25
CA VAL A 29 11.10 3.86 -9.29
C VAL A 29 9.63 3.55 -9.13
N ILE A 30 8.81 4.59 -9.02
CA ILE A 30 7.37 4.47 -8.75
C ILE A 30 6.61 5.26 -9.81
N HIS A 31 5.59 4.62 -10.38
CA HIS A 31 4.56 5.25 -11.19
C HIS A 31 3.21 5.09 -10.48
N SER A 32 2.57 6.21 -10.16
CA SER A 32 1.25 6.22 -9.50
C SER A 32 0.15 6.52 -10.52
N GLN A 33 -0.94 5.76 -10.42
CA GLN A 33 -2.12 5.89 -11.28
C GLN A 33 -3.21 6.79 -10.67
N VAL A 34 -2.90 7.55 -9.62
CA VAL A 34 -3.89 8.42 -8.95
C VAL A 34 -4.62 9.35 -9.93
N ASP A 35 -3.91 9.91 -10.92
CA ASP A 35 -4.53 10.77 -11.94
C ASP A 35 -5.50 10.00 -12.85
N LEU A 36 -5.19 8.75 -13.18
CA LEU A 36 -6.03 7.85 -13.99
C LEU A 36 -7.34 7.51 -13.26
N HIS A 37 -7.28 7.29 -11.95
CA HIS A 37 -8.44 6.86 -11.16
C HIS A 37 -9.27 8.02 -10.58
N ARG A 38 -8.77 9.26 -10.67
CA ARG A 38 -9.39 10.45 -10.06
C ARG A 38 -10.83 10.66 -10.52
N GLU A 39 -11.12 10.50 -11.82
CA GLU A 39 -12.45 10.74 -12.38
C GLU A 39 -13.50 9.71 -11.93
N PHE A 40 -13.06 8.51 -11.56
CA PHE A 40 -13.92 7.43 -11.07
C PHE A 40 -14.13 7.50 -9.55
N GLY A 41 -13.38 8.34 -8.85
CA GLY A 41 -13.43 8.48 -7.40
C GLY A 41 -12.89 7.27 -6.64
N GLY A 42 -12.12 6.39 -7.30
CA GLY A 42 -11.54 5.18 -6.73
C GLY A 42 -10.90 4.31 -7.81
N VAL A 43 -10.10 3.33 -7.40
CA VAL A 43 -9.35 2.46 -8.30
C VAL A 43 -10.28 1.60 -9.15
N VAL A 44 -10.13 1.68 -10.48
CA VAL A 44 -10.81 0.81 -11.44
C VAL A 44 -9.89 -0.37 -11.78
N PRO A 45 -10.19 -1.62 -11.34
CA PRO A 45 -9.23 -2.73 -11.41
C PRO A 45 -8.70 -3.04 -12.81
N GLU A 46 -9.56 -2.98 -13.84
CA GLU A 46 -9.15 -3.26 -15.22
C GLU A 46 -8.21 -2.19 -15.78
N LEU A 47 -8.48 -0.91 -15.48
CA LEU A 47 -7.60 0.19 -15.91
C LEU A 47 -6.25 0.10 -15.21
N ALA A 48 -6.26 -0.25 -13.92
CA ALA A 48 -5.04 -0.39 -13.13
C ALA A 48 -4.14 -1.51 -13.68
N ALA A 49 -4.72 -2.67 -13.99
CA ALA A 49 -3.99 -3.80 -14.56
C ALA A 49 -3.38 -3.46 -15.93
N ARG A 50 -4.11 -2.74 -16.80
CA ARG A 50 -3.60 -2.30 -18.11
C ARG A 50 -2.45 -1.33 -17.99
N ASP A 51 -2.55 -0.35 -17.09
CA ASP A 51 -1.47 0.61 -16.89
C ASP A 51 -0.21 -0.09 -16.33
N HIS A 52 -0.33 -1.05 -15.40
CA HIS A 52 0.82 -1.86 -14.98
C HIS A 52 1.49 -2.56 -16.17
N LEU A 53 0.71 -3.16 -17.06
CA LEU A 53 1.23 -3.88 -18.22
C LEU A 53 1.99 -2.95 -19.18
N GLU A 54 1.50 -1.73 -19.36
CA GLU A 54 2.14 -0.72 -20.22
C GLU A 54 3.40 -0.11 -19.57
N ARG A 55 3.39 0.12 -18.26
CA ARG A 55 4.43 0.88 -17.55
C ARG A 55 5.57 0.02 -17.03
N LEU A 56 5.29 -1.21 -16.59
CA LEU A 56 6.26 -2.05 -15.87
C LEU A 56 7.57 -2.29 -16.66
N PRO A 57 7.56 -2.57 -17.98
CA PRO A 57 8.81 -2.73 -18.74
C PRO A 57 9.70 -1.48 -18.70
N HIS A 58 9.10 -0.29 -18.82
CA HIS A 58 9.86 0.95 -18.78
C HIS A 58 10.43 1.23 -17.39
N LEU A 59 9.67 0.95 -16.33
CA LEU A 59 10.15 1.12 -14.97
C LEU A 59 11.28 0.14 -14.63
N LEU A 60 11.23 -1.07 -15.19
CA LEU A 60 12.31 -2.05 -15.07
C LEU A 60 13.62 -1.51 -15.65
N ASP A 61 13.59 -1.01 -16.89
CA ASP A 61 14.75 -0.43 -17.55
C ASP A 61 15.32 0.74 -16.72
N GLN A 62 14.45 1.65 -16.27
CA GLN A 62 14.85 2.77 -15.42
C GLN A 62 15.47 2.33 -14.09
N ALA A 63 14.95 1.27 -13.46
CA ALA A 63 15.46 0.78 -12.18
C ALA A 63 16.86 0.17 -12.33
N LEU A 64 17.09 -0.64 -13.38
CA LEU A 64 18.39 -1.22 -13.68
C LEU A 64 19.42 -0.14 -14.04
N GLU A 65 19.03 0.84 -14.86
CA GLU A 65 19.88 1.98 -15.22
C GLU A 65 20.27 2.81 -13.99
N LYS A 66 19.29 3.19 -13.15
CA LYS A 66 19.54 3.97 -11.92
C LYS A 66 20.41 3.23 -10.92
N ALA A 67 20.24 1.91 -10.80
CA ALA A 67 21.08 1.08 -9.94
C ALA A 67 22.48 0.83 -10.55
N ALA A 68 22.67 1.15 -11.83
CA ALA A 68 23.88 0.87 -12.60
C ALA A 68 24.26 -0.62 -12.59
N VAL A 69 23.26 -1.51 -12.75
CA VAL A 69 23.44 -2.97 -12.75
C VAL A 69 22.88 -3.58 -14.03
N GLN A 70 23.43 -4.73 -14.41
CA GLN A 70 22.94 -5.58 -15.48
C GLN A 70 22.12 -6.74 -14.91
N PRO A 71 21.23 -7.37 -15.71
CA PRO A 71 20.50 -8.56 -15.26
C PRO A 71 21.38 -9.70 -14.73
N ALA A 72 22.61 -9.81 -15.24
CA ALA A 72 23.58 -10.80 -14.78
C ALA A 72 24.03 -10.58 -13.32
N ASP A 73 24.02 -9.34 -12.85
CA ASP A 73 24.45 -8.95 -11.49
C ASP A 73 23.38 -9.25 -10.42
N LEU A 74 22.11 -9.44 -10.82
CA LEU A 74 21.02 -9.74 -9.91
C LEU A 74 21.13 -11.16 -9.34
N ASP A 75 20.80 -11.35 -8.07
CA ASP A 75 20.77 -12.68 -7.43
C ASP A 75 19.35 -13.21 -7.26
N LEU A 76 18.35 -12.33 -7.19
CA LEU A 76 16.96 -12.69 -6.90
C LEU A 76 15.98 -11.72 -7.56
N VAL A 77 14.87 -12.26 -8.06
CA VAL A 77 13.67 -11.49 -8.41
C VAL A 77 12.61 -11.71 -7.32
N ALA A 78 12.16 -10.64 -6.69
CA ALA A 78 11.10 -10.64 -5.70
C ALA A 78 9.88 -9.91 -6.25
N VAL A 79 8.69 -10.48 -6.10
CA VAL A 79 7.45 -9.88 -6.64
C VAL A 79 6.32 -10.00 -5.64
N THR A 80 5.51 -8.95 -5.52
CA THR A 80 4.31 -9.01 -4.69
C THR A 80 3.32 -10.03 -5.24
N ARG A 81 3.05 -11.07 -4.45
CA ARG A 81 2.08 -12.14 -4.77
C ARG A 81 0.69 -11.85 -4.16
N GLY A 82 0.61 -10.96 -3.18
CA GLY A 82 -0.63 -10.52 -2.58
C GLY A 82 -0.47 -10.12 -1.11
N PRO A 83 -1.54 -9.70 -0.43
CA PRO A 83 -2.87 -9.43 -0.99
C PRO A 83 -2.87 -8.27 -2.00
N GLY A 84 -3.91 -8.17 -2.83
CA GLY A 84 -4.02 -7.15 -3.87
C GLY A 84 -5.10 -7.47 -4.91
N LEU A 85 -5.25 -6.60 -5.90
CA LEU A 85 -6.16 -6.79 -7.03
C LEU A 85 -5.61 -7.88 -7.96
N VAL A 86 -6.39 -8.95 -8.19
CA VAL A 86 -5.91 -10.14 -8.91
C VAL A 86 -5.33 -9.84 -10.30
N GLY A 87 -5.97 -8.95 -11.08
CA GLY A 87 -5.47 -8.55 -12.40
C GLY A 87 -4.12 -7.84 -12.32
N CYS A 88 -3.97 -6.93 -11.36
CA CYS A 88 -2.72 -6.19 -11.13
C CYS A 88 -1.60 -7.13 -10.65
N LEU A 89 -1.89 -8.04 -9.71
CA LEU A 89 -0.92 -9.02 -9.21
C LEU A 89 -0.41 -9.95 -10.31
N LEU A 90 -1.31 -10.40 -11.21
CA LEU A 90 -0.94 -11.30 -12.31
C LEU A 90 0.06 -10.65 -13.28
N VAL A 91 -0.04 -9.34 -13.51
CA VAL A 91 0.92 -8.60 -14.36
C VAL A 91 2.33 -8.68 -13.76
N GLY A 92 2.48 -8.29 -12.49
CA GLY A 92 3.77 -8.32 -11.80
C GLY A 92 4.34 -9.74 -11.73
N VAL A 93 3.55 -10.72 -11.28
CA VAL A 93 3.97 -12.11 -11.15
C VAL A 93 4.40 -12.69 -12.50
N GLY A 94 3.60 -12.49 -13.55
CA GLY A 94 3.91 -13.00 -14.89
C GLY A 94 5.20 -12.40 -15.46
N VAL A 95 5.43 -11.09 -15.27
CA VAL A 95 6.68 -10.45 -15.66
C VAL A 95 7.85 -11.00 -14.85
N ALA A 96 7.73 -11.09 -13.54
CA ALA A 96 8.79 -11.59 -12.66
C ALA A 96 9.22 -13.02 -13.01
N GLU A 97 8.26 -13.93 -13.25
CA GLU A 97 8.54 -15.31 -13.67
C GLU A 97 9.20 -15.37 -15.04
N GLY A 98 8.75 -14.54 -15.99
CA GLY A 98 9.36 -14.41 -17.32
C GLY A 98 10.81 -13.92 -17.25
N LEU A 99 11.08 -12.88 -16.47
CA LEU A 99 12.43 -12.34 -16.25
C LEU A 99 13.34 -13.36 -15.56
N ALA A 100 12.86 -13.98 -14.49
CA ALA A 100 13.60 -15.01 -13.75
C ALA A 100 14.00 -16.18 -14.65
N THR A 101 13.08 -16.62 -15.52
CA THR A 101 13.36 -17.65 -16.53
C THR A 101 14.40 -17.18 -17.55
N ALA A 102 14.22 -16.00 -18.13
CA ALA A 102 15.12 -15.47 -19.15
C ALA A 102 16.54 -15.20 -18.63
N TRP A 103 16.66 -14.74 -17.39
CA TRP A 103 17.94 -14.40 -16.77
C TRP A 103 18.54 -15.54 -15.94
N SER A 104 17.87 -16.70 -15.89
CA SER A 104 18.27 -17.84 -15.06
C SER A 104 18.49 -17.46 -13.59
N LYS A 105 17.56 -16.68 -13.03
CA LYS A 105 17.57 -16.21 -11.63
C LYS A 105 16.43 -16.85 -10.84
N PRO A 106 16.59 -17.06 -9.52
CA PRO A 106 15.47 -17.47 -8.68
C PRO A 106 14.42 -16.36 -8.59
N VAL A 107 13.16 -16.76 -8.37
CA VAL A 107 12.03 -15.85 -8.13
C VAL A 107 11.33 -16.21 -6.82
N THR A 108 10.90 -15.20 -6.07
CA THR A 108 10.10 -15.40 -4.85
C THR A 108 8.89 -14.47 -4.80
N GLY A 109 7.76 -15.02 -4.37
CA GLY A 109 6.56 -14.24 -4.05
C GLY A 109 6.67 -13.61 -2.67
N VAL A 110 6.36 -12.32 -2.57
CA VAL A 110 6.38 -11.52 -1.34
C VAL A 110 4.94 -11.16 -0.94
N ASN A 111 4.68 -11.18 0.37
CA ASN A 111 3.43 -10.65 0.89
C ASN A 111 3.54 -9.12 1.02
N HIS A 112 2.60 -8.41 0.39
CA HIS A 112 2.55 -6.94 0.35
C HIS A 112 2.60 -6.30 1.75
N LEU A 113 1.84 -6.84 2.71
CA LEU A 113 1.75 -6.30 4.07
C LEU A 113 3.05 -6.44 4.85
N TRP A 114 3.79 -7.52 4.61
CA TRP A 114 5.12 -7.70 5.22
C TRP A 114 6.13 -6.74 4.61
N GLY A 115 5.99 -6.43 3.31
CA GLY A 115 6.74 -5.36 2.64
C GLY A 115 6.60 -4.02 3.36
N HIS A 116 5.39 -3.65 3.78
CA HIS A 116 5.17 -2.42 4.57
C HIS A 116 5.94 -2.39 5.90
N ILE A 117 6.02 -3.53 6.60
CA ILE A 117 6.79 -3.61 7.86
C ILE A 117 8.28 -3.48 7.57
N TYR A 118 8.79 -4.20 6.58
CA TYR A 118 10.20 -4.12 6.17
C TYR A 118 10.59 -2.74 5.65
N ALA A 119 9.67 -1.99 5.03
CA ALA A 119 9.92 -0.61 4.62
C ALA A 119 10.28 0.30 5.81
N ALA A 120 9.66 0.11 6.97
CA ALA A 120 10.03 0.84 8.18
C ALA A 120 11.47 0.51 8.63
N MET A 121 11.89 -0.75 8.48
CA MET A 121 13.25 -1.20 8.80
C MET A 121 14.31 -0.70 7.80
N LEU A 122 13.93 -0.43 6.54
CA LEU A 122 14.79 0.25 5.57
C LEU A 122 14.99 1.72 5.95
N ALA A 123 13.93 2.39 6.40
CA ALA A 123 14.00 3.78 6.85
C ALA A 123 14.72 3.94 8.21
N ARG A 124 14.66 2.90 9.05
CA ARG A 124 15.28 2.84 10.37
C ARG A 124 16.09 1.55 10.51
N PRO A 125 17.36 1.57 10.06
CA PRO A 125 18.21 0.38 10.07
C PRO A 125 18.48 -0.22 11.45
N ASP A 126 18.24 0.56 12.51
CA ASP A 126 18.35 0.13 13.91
C ASP A 126 17.13 -0.66 14.41
N LEU A 127 16.02 -0.70 13.66
CA LEU A 127 14.88 -1.54 13.98
C LEU A 127 15.20 -3.00 13.66
N GLU A 128 15.08 -3.86 14.67
CA GLU A 128 15.19 -5.30 14.57
C GLU A 128 14.04 -5.98 15.34
N PRO A 129 13.61 -7.18 14.94
CA PRO A 129 12.68 -7.99 15.73
C PRO A 129 13.20 -8.25 17.15
N PRO A 130 12.32 -8.38 18.15
CA PRO A 130 10.86 -8.40 18.03
C PRO A 130 10.26 -7.00 17.85
N LEU A 131 9.29 -6.89 16.93
CA LEU A 131 8.59 -5.63 16.60
C LEU A 131 7.08 -5.80 16.68
N LEU A 132 6.41 -4.68 16.96
CA LEU A 132 4.98 -4.53 16.76
C LEU A 132 4.76 -3.50 15.65
N GLY A 133 4.21 -3.95 14.52
CA GLY A 133 3.89 -3.13 13.37
C GLY A 133 2.39 -2.82 13.31
N LEU A 134 2.04 -1.58 13.01
CA LEU A 134 0.66 -1.19 12.69
C LEU A 134 0.61 -0.81 11.21
N VAL A 135 0.05 -1.69 10.38
CA VAL A 135 -0.10 -1.48 8.94
C VAL A 135 -1.42 -0.77 8.68
N VAL A 136 -1.36 0.52 8.34
CA VAL A 136 -2.52 1.37 8.07
C VAL A 136 -2.44 1.90 6.65
N SER A 137 -3.29 1.38 5.77
CA SER A 137 -3.38 1.78 4.36
C SER A 137 -4.84 2.04 3.94
N GLY A 138 -5.06 2.26 2.64
CA GLY A 138 -6.40 2.38 2.07
C GLY A 138 -7.27 1.15 2.35
N ALA A 139 -6.69 -0.06 2.32
CA ALA A 139 -7.43 -1.32 2.44
C ALA A 139 -7.08 -2.16 3.69
N HIS A 140 -6.07 -1.76 4.46
CA HIS A 140 -5.58 -2.54 5.60
C HIS A 140 -5.49 -1.69 6.86
N SER A 141 -5.79 -2.29 8.00
CA SER A 141 -5.66 -1.71 9.34
C SER A 141 -5.37 -2.84 10.30
N ASP A 142 -4.15 -3.34 10.22
CA ASP A 142 -3.71 -4.59 10.83
C ASP A 142 -2.59 -4.31 11.84
N LEU A 143 -2.76 -4.84 13.05
CA LEU A 143 -1.77 -4.86 14.11
C LEU A 143 -1.03 -6.20 14.06
N VAL A 144 0.27 -6.15 13.80
CA VAL A 144 1.10 -7.30 13.46
C VAL A 144 2.25 -7.43 14.43
N ARG A 145 2.35 -8.59 15.08
CA ARG A 145 3.52 -9.00 15.85
C ARG A 145 4.53 -9.67 14.93
N MET A 146 5.77 -9.18 14.94
CA MET A 146 6.90 -9.78 14.23
C MET A 146 7.94 -10.24 15.25
N ALA A 147 7.93 -11.52 15.61
CA ALA A 147 8.82 -12.06 16.65
C ALA A 147 10.28 -12.18 16.18
N GLU A 148 10.46 -12.59 14.93
CA GLU A 148 11.73 -12.71 14.22
C GLU A 148 11.51 -12.42 12.73
N HIS A 149 12.60 -12.32 11.95
CA HIS A 149 12.53 -12.13 10.50
C HIS A 149 11.65 -13.19 9.84
N GLY A 150 10.72 -12.75 8.98
CA GLY A 150 9.80 -13.65 8.27
C GLY A 150 8.68 -14.27 9.13
N ARG A 151 8.60 -14.00 10.44
CA ARG A 151 7.53 -14.50 11.32
C ARG A 151 6.55 -13.41 11.69
N PHE A 152 5.41 -13.42 11.02
CA PHE A 152 4.36 -12.43 11.21
C PHE A 152 3.08 -13.06 11.75
N GLU A 153 2.47 -12.39 12.71
CA GLU A 153 1.18 -12.75 13.29
C GLU A 153 0.28 -11.52 13.39
N VAL A 154 -0.87 -11.55 12.73
CA VAL A 154 -1.89 -10.52 12.89
C VAL A 154 -2.60 -10.74 14.22
N ILE A 155 -2.39 -9.84 15.18
CA ILE A 155 -2.97 -9.92 16.53
C ILE A 155 -4.19 -9.01 16.71
N GLY A 156 -4.45 -8.12 15.76
CA GLY A 156 -5.62 -7.25 15.71
C GLY A 156 -5.86 -6.73 14.29
N ARG A 157 -7.11 -6.54 13.89
CA ARG A 157 -7.46 -5.97 12.59
C ARG A 157 -8.79 -5.23 12.61
N THR A 158 -9.05 -4.41 11.61
CA THR A 158 -10.39 -3.86 11.41
C THR A 158 -11.40 -4.96 11.07
N ARG A 159 -12.62 -4.84 11.60
CA ARG A 159 -13.77 -5.72 11.28
C ARG A 159 -14.55 -5.26 10.04
N ASP A 160 -14.38 -4.00 9.62
CA ASP A 160 -15.15 -3.39 8.55
C ASP A 160 -14.27 -2.52 7.63
N ASP A 161 -14.54 -1.22 7.52
CA ASP A 161 -13.77 -0.29 6.70
C ASP A 161 -12.33 -0.25 7.24
N ALA A 162 -11.31 -0.16 6.38
CA ALA A 162 -9.97 0.22 6.83
C ALA A 162 -9.95 1.71 7.19
N ALA A 163 -8.94 2.14 7.96
CA ALA A 163 -8.80 3.54 8.34
C ALA A 163 -8.70 4.45 7.10
N GLY A 164 -7.84 4.11 6.13
CA GLY A 164 -7.71 4.88 4.89
C GLY A 164 -9.02 4.95 4.10
N GLU A 165 -9.71 3.83 3.93
CA GLU A 165 -11.04 3.78 3.31
C GLU A 165 -12.08 4.66 4.04
N ALA A 166 -12.06 4.67 5.38
CA ALA A 166 -12.95 5.54 6.16
C ALA A 166 -12.67 7.02 5.89
N PHE A 167 -11.40 7.41 5.75
CA PHE A 167 -11.01 8.77 5.32
C PHE A 167 -11.52 9.08 3.91
N ASP A 168 -11.33 8.19 2.94
CA ASP A 168 -11.77 8.44 1.56
C ASP A 168 -13.30 8.53 1.44
N LYS A 169 -14.04 7.67 2.14
CA LYS A 169 -15.50 7.75 2.21
C LYS A 169 -15.98 9.04 2.86
N ALA A 170 -15.33 9.48 3.94
CA ALA A 170 -15.64 10.75 4.60
C ALA A 170 -15.36 11.95 3.69
N ALA A 171 -14.23 11.95 2.98
CA ALA A 171 -13.87 12.99 2.04
C ALA A 171 -14.86 13.10 0.89
N ARG A 172 -15.34 11.97 0.37
CA ARG A 172 -16.38 11.93 -0.66
C ARG A 172 -17.69 12.57 -0.17
N MET A 173 -18.15 12.24 1.03
CA MET A 173 -19.36 12.84 1.63
C MET A 173 -19.22 14.36 1.82
N LEU A 174 -18.00 14.85 2.00
CA LEU A 174 -17.67 16.27 2.19
C LEU A 174 -17.31 16.98 0.87
N GLY A 175 -17.43 16.32 -0.28
CA GLY A 175 -17.12 16.92 -1.59
C GLY A 175 -15.63 17.23 -1.81
N LEU A 176 -14.72 16.53 -1.13
CA LEU A 176 -13.28 16.83 -1.16
C LEU A 176 -12.49 16.09 -2.25
N GLY A 177 -13.16 15.23 -3.03
CA GLY A 177 -12.55 14.45 -4.11
C GLY A 177 -11.71 13.25 -3.62
N PHE A 178 -10.85 12.74 -4.51
CA PHE A 178 -9.97 11.59 -4.30
C PHE A 178 -8.52 11.96 -4.70
N PRO A 179 -7.48 11.58 -3.92
CA PRO A 179 -7.53 10.86 -2.63
C PRO A 179 -8.00 11.74 -1.46
N GLY A 180 -8.80 11.17 -0.57
CA GLY A 180 -9.54 11.89 0.45
C GLY A 180 -8.77 12.17 1.74
N GLY A 181 -7.93 11.23 2.16
CA GLY A 181 -7.11 11.35 3.37
C GLY A 181 -6.31 12.66 3.48
N PRO A 182 -5.47 13.02 2.49
CA PRO A 182 -4.70 14.26 2.52
C PRO A 182 -5.57 15.53 2.53
N ALA A 183 -6.74 15.51 1.88
CA ALA A 183 -7.65 16.66 1.88
C ALA A 183 -8.27 16.87 3.27
N LEU A 184 -8.68 15.79 3.93
CA LEU A 184 -9.19 15.83 5.30
C LEU A 184 -8.14 16.27 6.31
N ASP A 185 -6.90 15.76 6.23
CA ASP A 185 -5.81 16.19 7.13
C ASP A 185 -5.59 17.70 7.05
N ARG A 186 -5.53 18.26 5.83
CA ARG A 186 -5.35 19.71 5.64
C ARG A 186 -6.49 20.51 6.28
N LEU A 187 -7.74 20.12 6.09
CA LEU A 187 -8.89 20.82 6.69
C LEU A 187 -8.91 20.69 8.21
N ALA A 188 -8.61 19.50 8.73
CA ALA A 188 -8.62 19.19 10.16
C ALA A 188 -7.68 20.10 10.97
N ARG A 189 -6.55 20.55 10.39
CA ARG A 189 -5.59 21.46 11.04
C ARG A 189 -6.17 22.82 11.41
N SER A 190 -7.18 23.29 10.67
CA SER A 190 -7.91 24.53 10.97
C SER A 190 -9.21 24.29 11.73
N GLY A 191 -9.59 23.02 11.90
CA GLY A 191 -10.82 22.61 12.56
C GLY A 191 -10.71 22.64 14.08
N ASN A 192 -11.87 22.59 14.74
CA ASN A 192 -11.95 22.38 16.19
C ASN A 192 -12.31 20.90 16.48
N PRO A 193 -11.36 20.07 16.96
CA PRO A 193 -11.60 18.65 17.20
C PRO A 193 -12.63 18.38 18.31
N LYS A 194 -12.96 19.38 19.14
CA LYS A 194 -13.97 19.26 20.20
C LYS A 194 -15.36 19.67 19.75
N ARG A 195 -15.53 20.20 18.53
CA ARG A 195 -16.80 20.76 18.06
C ARG A 195 -17.85 19.68 17.79
N GLN A 196 -17.43 18.48 17.43
CA GLN A 196 -18.32 17.34 17.18
C GLN A 196 -17.71 16.10 17.82
N ARG A 197 -18.52 15.39 18.61
CA ARG A 197 -18.11 14.08 19.14
C ARG A 197 -18.53 13.01 18.14
N LEU A 198 -17.55 12.25 17.66
CA LEU A 198 -17.79 11.05 16.88
C LEU A 198 -17.88 9.83 17.81
N PRO A 199 -18.63 8.79 17.43
CA PRO A 199 -18.68 7.56 18.22
C PRO A 199 -17.28 6.96 18.34
N GLN A 200 -16.95 6.43 19.51
CA GLN A 200 -15.77 5.61 19.69
C GLN A 200 -16.22 4.15 19.67
N PRO A 201 -15.82 3.35 18.67
CA PRO A 201 -16.10 1.93 18.63
C PRO A 201 -15.56 1.26 19.91
N SER A 202 -16.41 0.49 20.58
CA SER A 202 -16.03 -0.29 21.75
C SER A 202 -16.00 -1.75 21.37
N LEU A 203 -14.82 -2.26 21.03
CA LEU A 203 -14.58 -3.67 20.73
C LEU A 203 -13.73 -4.30 21.82
N ALA A 204 -13.94 -5.59 22.09
CA ALA A 204 -13.06 -6.35 22.98
C ALA A 204 -11.77 -6.74 22.23
N GLY A 205 -10.64 -6.78 22.94
CA GLY A 205 -9.36 -7.17 22.35
C GLY A 205 -8.67 -6.04 21.57
N LEU A 206 -7.99 -6.39 20.49
CA LEU A 206 -7.16 -5.49 19.67
C LEU A 206 -7.79 -5.20 18.30
N GLU A 207 -9.07 -5.47 18.12
CA GLU A 207 -9.79 -5.23 16.88
C GLU A 207 -10.33 -3.80 16.78
N TYR A 208 -10.49 -3.32 15.54
CA TYR A 208 -10.96 -1.97 15.22
C TYR A 208 -12.26 -2.01 14.39
N SER A 209 -12.97 -0.88 14.32
CA SER A 209 -14.13 -0.68 13.43
C SER A 209 -14.21 0.80 13.09
N PHE A 210 -14.42 1.13 11.82
CA PHE A 210 -14.48 2.51 11.34
C PHE A 210 -15.81 2.83 10.62
N SER A 211 -16.61 1.81 10.24
CA SER A 211 -17.88 2.00 9.53
C SER A 211 -18.91 2.87 10.29
N GLY A 212 -18.88 2.82 11.63
CA GLY A 212 -19.71 3.65 12.50
C GLY A 212 -19.38 5.15 12.42
N LEU A 213 -18.11 5.50 12.17
CA LEU A 213 -17.67 6.89 12.02
C LEU A 213 -18.26 7.52 10.75
N LYS A 214 -18.20 6.78 9.63
CA LYS A 214 -18.83 7.18 8.36
C LYS A 214 -20.33 7.41 8.52
N THR A 215 -21.01 6.49 9.21
CA THR A 215 -22.45 6.58 9.43
C THR A 215 -22.81 7.80 10.30
N ALA A 216 -22.05 8.04 11.37
CA ALA A 216 -22.22 9.23 12.20
C ALA A 216 -22.00 10.53 11.42
N LEU A 217 -20.99 10.57 10.54
CA LEU A 217 -20.74 11.71 9.65
C LEU A 217 -21.92 11.95 8.71
N LEU A 218 -22.41 10.91 8.03
CA LEU A 218 -23.57 11.01 7.13
C LEU A 218 -24.79 11.63 7.81
N TYR A 219 -25.15 11.13 8.99
CA TYR A 219 -26.30 11.67 9.73
C TYR A 219 -26.05 13.10 10.21
N ARG A 220 -24.80 13.45 10.54
CA ARG A 220 -24.45 14.81 10.93
C ARG A 220 -24.65 15.81 9.78
N LEU A 221 -24.18 15.46 8.58
CA LEU A 221 -24.32 16.30 7.39
C LEU A 221 -25.78 16.49 7.00
N ARG A 222 -26.58 15.41 7.03
CA ARG A 222 -28.04 15.50 6.84
C ARG A 222 -28.72 16.41 7.87
N GLY A 223 -28.30 16.35 9.13
CA GLY A 223 -28.80 17.23 10.18
C GLY A 223 -28.39 18.71 10.01
N LEU A 224 -27.39 19.01 9.20
CA LEU A 224 -26.98 20.37 8.84
C LEU A 224 -27.68 20.88 7.56
N GLY A 225 -28.51 20.06 6.92
CA GLY A 225 -29.22 20.42 5.68
C GLY A 225 -28.35 20.29 4.43
N GLU A 226 -27.20 19.61 4.50
CA GLU A 226 -26.36 19.35 3.34
C GLU A 226 -26.93 18.17 2.52
N SER A 227 -26.99 18.34 1.19
CA SER A 227 -27.25 17.24 0.26
C SER A 227 -25.98 16.40 0.14
N VAL A 228 -25.94 15.28 0.86
CA VAL A 228 -24.85 14.28 0.84
C VAL A 228 -25.08 13.25 -0.25
#